data_AF-V9LFL0-F1
#
_entry.id   AF-V9LFL0-F1
#
_cell.length_a   1.000
_cell.length_b   1.000
_cell.length_c   1.000
_cell.angle_alpha   90.00
_cell.angle_beta   90.00
_cell.angle_gamma   90.00
#
_symmetry.space_group_name_H-M   'P 1'
#
loop_
_entity.id
_entity.type
_entity.pdbx_description
1 polymer ?
#
loop_
_entity_poly.entity_id
_entity_poly.type
_entity_poly.pdbx_seq_one_letter_code
_entity_poly.pdbx_strand_id
1 'polypeptide(L)'
;MHSLVQEIHSFSKTSLKKQSTRVTTVTGRRLIETLRDARVQIVEEAHQADGACGYVQDTSLDLQVGVVKPWLLLSSQDVAQDYETLKKFKISHILNVGYGIENAFPDVFTYKSISILDPP
;
A
#
# COMPACT_ATOMS: atom_id res chain seq x y z
N MET A 1 15.68 -18.96 37.20
CA MET A 1 15.19 -18.46 35.89
C MET A 1 16.00 -17.23 35.56
N HIS A 2 16.70 -17.23 34.43
CA HIS A 2 17.31 -16.00 33.93
C HIS A 2 16.21 -15.10 33.38
N SER A 3 16.41 -13.78 33.50
CA SER A 3 15.51 -12.84 32.83
C SER A 3 15.78 -12.84 31.34
N LEU A 4 14.75 -12.63 30.52
CA LEU A 4 14.88 -12.49 29.06
C LEU A 4 15.97 -11.46 28.68
N VAL A 5 16.07 -10.37 29.44
CA VAL A 5 17.07 -9.31 29.23
C VAL A 5 18.49 -9.86 29.42
N GLN A 6 18.75 -10.66 30.46
CA GLN A 6 20.05 -11.30 30.68
C GLN A 6 20.39 -12.30 29.58
N GLU A 7 19.41 -13.07 29.11
CA GLU A 7 19.61 -14.00 28.00
C GLU A 7 19.99 -13.26 26.71
N ILE A 8 19.32 -12.15 26.39
CA ILE A 8 19.65 -11.30 25.23
C ILE A 8 21.06 -10.70 25.34
N HIS A 9 21.45 -10.20 26.51
CA HIS A 9 22.79 -9.60 26.69
C HIS A 9 23.93 -10.61 26.69
N SER A 10 23.69 -11.83 27.20
CA SER A 10 24.71 -12.87 27.32
C SER A 10 24.85 -13.72 26.05
N PHE A 11 23.88 -13.65 25.14
CA PHE A 11 23.85 -14.44 23.93
C PHE A 11 24.92 -14.01 22.90
N SER A 12 25.65 -14.99 22.35
CA SER A 12 26.65 -14.74 21.31
C SER A 12 26.00 -14.47 19.96
N LYS A 13 26.15 -13.26 19.44
CA LYS A 13 25.67 -12.88 18.09
C LYS A 13 26.25 -13.76 16.96
N THR A 14 27.40 -14.39 17.16
CA THR A 14 28.00 -15.32 16.18
C THR A 14 27.25 -16.65 16.07
N SER A 15 26.43 -16.99 17.07
CA SER A 15 25.57 -18.18 17.07
C SER A 15 24.25 -17.97 16.32
N LEU A 16 23.95 -16.74 15.86
CA LEU A 16 22.80 -16.47 14.99
C LEU A 16 23.00 -17.10 13.62
N LYS A 17 21.91 -17.60 13.03
CA LYS A 17 21.91 -17.99 11.62
C LYS A 17 22.26 -16.76 10.77
N LYS A 18 23.13 -16.95 9.79
CA LYS A 18 23.41 -15.93 8.79
C LYS A 18 22.12 -15.63 8.04
N GLN A 19 21.66 -14.40 8.14
CA GLN A 19 20.41 -13.94 7.53
C GLN A 19 20.68 -12.64 6.78
N SER A 20 20.00 -12.49 5.66
CA SER A 20 19.90 -11.24 4.92
C SER A 20 18.44 -10.77 4.97
N THR A 21 18.24 -9.50 5.27
CA THR A 21 16.92 -8.86 5.31
C THR A 21 16.86 -7.83 4.20
N ARG A 22 15.82 -7.91 3.36
CA ARG A 22 15.52 -6.86 2.39
C ARG A 22 14.61 -5.83 3.06
N VAL A 23 15.08 -4.59 3.12
CA VAL A 23 14.37 -3.45 3.71
C VAL A 23 13.96 -2.50 2.59
N THR A 24 12.65 -2.24 2.47
CA THR A 24 12.13 -1.20 1.57
C THR A 24 11.84 0.04 2.41
N THR A 25 12.51 1.15 2.10
CA THR A 25 12.30 2.44 2.76
C THR A 25 10.99 3.09 2.34
N VAL A 26 10.55 4.12 3.06
CA VAL A 26 9.34 4.90 2.70
C VAL A 26 9.38 5.51 1.30
N THR A 27 10.59 5.76 0.75
CA THR A 27 10.77 6.28 -0.60
C THR A 27 10.89 5.17 -1.66
N GLY A 28 10.70 3.89 -1.28
CA GLY A 28 10.81 2.74 -2.17
C GLY A 28 12.23 2.22 -2.41
N ARG A 29 13.27 2.86 -1.85
CA ARG A 29 14.65 2.36 -1.95
C ARG A 29 14.76 1.02 -1.24
N ARG A 30 15.46 0.06 -1.85
CA ARG A 30 15.67 -1.29 -1.32
C ARG A 30 17.09 -1.46 -0.84
N LEU A 31 17.22 -1.87 0.41
CA LEU A 31 18.49 -2.15 1.10
C LEU A 31 18.54 -3.63 1.47
N ILE A 32 19.71 -4.24 1.36
CA ILE A 32 19.98 -5.59 1.85
C ILE A 32 20.89 -5.46 3.08
N GLU A 33 20.33 -5.79 4.24
CA GLU A 33 21.07 -5.90 5.49
C GLU A 33 21.53 -7.34 5.67
N THR A 34 22.83 -7.60 5.77
CA THR A 34 23.37 -8.94 5.99
C THR A 34 24.15 -8.98 7.29
N LEU A 35 23.82 -9.95 8.15
CA LEU A 35 24.60 -10.23 9.36
C LEU A 35 25.81 -11.13 9.01
N ARG A 36 27.02 -10.58 9.14
CA ARG A 36 28.28 -11.33 9.01
C ARG A 36 29.19 -11.03 10.20
N ASP A 37 29.71 -12.06 10.84
CA ASP A 37 30.71 -11.95 11.91
C ASP A 37 30.27 -10.99 13.04
N ALA A 38 29.01 -11.12 13.48
CA ALA A 38 28.36 -10.26 14.47
C ALA A 38 28.27 -8.75 14.11
N ARG A 39 28.48 -8.41 12.83
CA ARG A 39 28.33 -7.05 12.28
C ARG A 39 27.26 -7.03 11.19
N VAL A 40 26.50 -5.95 11.13
CA VAL A 40 25.51 -5.73 10.06
C VAL A 40 26.20 -4.97 8.93
N GLN A 41 26.13 -5.52 7.72
CA GLN A 41 26.53 -4.84 6.49
C GLN A 41 25.27 -4.45 5.72
N ILE A 42 25.15 -3.18 5.33
CA ILE A 42 24.02 -2.65 4.58
C ILE A 42 24.52 -2.30 3.18
N VAL A 43 23.88 -2.85 2.16
CA VAL A 43 24.19 -2.59 0.75
C VAL A 43 22.90 -2.22 0.04
N GLU A 44 22.95 -1.21 -0.84
CA GLU A 44 21.81 -0.87 -1.69
C GLU A 44 21.62 -1.94 -2.78
N GLU A 45 20.38 -2.37 -3.01
CA GLU A 45 20.10 -3.41 -4.00
C GLU A 45 20.39 -2.89 -5.42
N ALA A 46 21.30 -3.56 -6.15
CA ALA A 46 21.82 -3.09 -7.43
C ALA A 46 20.75 -2.87 -8.52
N HIS A 47 19.63 -3.59 -8.42
CA HIS A 47 18.48 -3.43 -9.31
C HIS A 47 17.32 -2.82 -8.52
N GLN A 48 17.30 -1.49 -8.44
CA GLN A 48 16.09 -0.79 -8.02
C GLN A 48 15.10 -0.82 -9.18
N ALA A 49 13.89 -1.32 -8.92
CA ALA A 49 12.81 -1.20 -9.89
C ALA A 49 12.47 0.29 -10.03
N ASP A 50 12.42 0.77 -11.27
CA ASP A 50 12.01 2.15 -11.54
C ASP A 50 10.56 2.34 -11.06
N GLY A 51 10.29 3.42 -10.34
CA GLY A 51 8.97 3.67 -9.73
C GLY A 51 8.64 2.86 -8.46
N ALA A 52 9.64 2.26 -7.79
CA ALA A 52 9.41 1.60 -6.49
C ALA A 52 8.88 2.60 -5.43
N CYS A 53 7.89 2.18 -4.66
CA CYS A 53 7.34 2.93 -3.53
C CYS A 53 7.58 2.20 -2.20
N GLY A 54 7.42 2.92 -1.08
CA GLY A 54 7.60 2.36 0.26
C GLY A 54 6.50 1.43 0.76
N TYR A 55 5.55 1.08 -0.10
CA TYR A 55 4.43 0.18 0.16
C TYR A 55 4.32 -0.89 -0.93
N VAL A 56 3.54 -1.93 -0.66
CA VAL A 56 3.21 -2.95 -1.66
C VAL A 56 2.16 -2.36 -2.60
N GLN A 57 2.50 -2.19 -3.87
CA GLN A 57 1.54 -1.77 -4.89
C GLN A 57 0.59 -2.93 -5.18
N ASP A 58 -0.70 -2.69 -5.01
CA ASP A 58 -1.73 -3.55 -5.57
C ASP A 58 -2.08 -3.03 -6.96
N THR A 59 -1.89 -3.86 -7.99
CA THR A 59 -2.22 -3.53 -9.38
C THR A 59 -3.45 -4.29 -9.87
N SER A 60 -4.11 -5.05 -8.99
CA SER A 60 -5.35 -5.73 -9.32
C SER A 60 -6.51 -4.72 -9.27
N LEU A 61 -7.43 -4.82 -10.23
CA LEU A 61 -8.63 -3.99 -10.22
C LEU A 61 -9.60 -4.49 -9.14
N ASP A 62 -10.02 -3.60 -8.26
CA ASP A 62 -11.06 -3.86 -7.28
C ASP A 62 -12.41 -3.30 -7.75
N LEU A 63 -13.14 -4.10 -8.52
CA LEU A 63 -14.49 -3.75 -9.02
C LEU A 63 -15.63 -4.13 -8.04
N GLN A 64 -15.32 -4.31 -6.76
CA GLN A 64 -16.33 -4.60 -5.75
C GLN A 64 -17.16 -3.37 -5.41
N VAL A 65 -18.47 -3.59 -5.24
CA VAL A 65 -19.43 -2.53 -4.89
C VAL A 65 -20.14 -2.93 -3.61
N GLY A 66 -19.90 -2.17 -2.55
CA GLY A 66 -20.61 -2.29 -1.27
C GLY A 66 -21.93 -1.53 -1.30
N VAL A 67 -23.04 -2.21 -1.08
CA VAL A 67 -24.36 -1.58 -0.97
C VAL A 67 -24.65 -1.29 0.51
N VAL A 68 -24.55 -0.03 0.93
CA VAL A 68 -24.86 0.39 2.31
C VAL A 68 -26.36 0.60 2.46
N LYS A 69 -26.97 1.28 1.49
CA LYS A 69 -28.42 1.45 1.33
C LYS A 69 -28.76 1.32 -0.16
N PRO A 70 -30.04 1.10 -0.52
CA PRO A 70 -30.45 1.01 -1.93
C PRO A 70 -30.02 2.20 -2.81
N TRP A 71 -29.75 3.37 -2.21
CA TRP A 71 -29.34 4.60 -2.87
C TRP A 71 -27.94 5.09 -2.44
N LEU A 72 -27.24 4.35 -1.58
CA LEU A 72 -25.90 4.70 -1.09
C LEU A 72 -24.98 3.50 -1.26
N LEU A 73 -24.06 3.62 -2.20
CA LEU A 73 -23.08 2.61 -2.52
C LEU A 73 -21.69 3.16 -2.19
N LEU A 74 -20.80 2.27 -1.77
CA LEU A 74 -19.41 2.55 -1.49
C LEU A 74 -18.54 1.63 -2.34
N SER A 75 -17.56 2.18 -3.03
CA SER A 75 -16.65 1.44 -3.88
C SER A 75 -15.30 2.15 -3.97
N SER A 76 -14.31 1.45 -4.51
CA SER A 76 -13.00 2.00 -4.84
C SER A 76 -13.07 3.01 -6.00
N GLN A 77 -11.92 3.65 -6.28
CA GLN A 77 -11.73 4.46 -7.49
C GLN A 77 -11.91 3.64 -8.77
N ASP A 78 -11.56 2.35 -8.77
CA ASP A 78 -11.63 1.50 -9.96
C ASP A 78 -13.07 1.39 -10.48
N VAL A 79 -14.04 1.23 -9.57
CA VAL A 79 -15.47 1.26 -9.93
C VAL A 79 -15.89 2.61 -10.47
N ALA A 80 -15.38 3.72 -9.92
CA ALA A 80 -15.69 5.06 -10.41
C ALA A 80 -15.13 5.31 -11.82
N GLN A 81 -14.14 4.52 -12.26
CA GLN A 81 -13.59 4.54 -13.61
C GLN A 81 -14.21 3.48 -14.55
N ASP A 82 -15.01 2.54 -14.04
CA ASP A 82 -15.64 1.50 -14.83
C ASP A 82 -17.10 1.84 -15.19
N TYR A 83 -17.30 2.30 -16.43
CA TYR A 83 -18.60 2.73 -16.93
C TYR A 83 -19.69 1.64 -16.85
N GLU A 84 -19.33 0.40 -17.18
CA GLU A 84 -20.28 -0.72 -17.22
C GLU A 84 -20.78 -1.09 -15.82
N THR A 85 -19.91 -1.06 -14.81
CA THR A 85 -20.29 -1.25 -13.41
C THR A 85 -21.19 -0.12 -12.92
N LEU A 86 -20.84 1.14 -13.18
CA LEU A 86 -21.68 2.29 -12.80
C LEU A 86 -23.08 2.20 -13.42
N LYS A 87 -23.17 1.82 -14.69
CA LYS A 87 -24.43 1.61 -15.40
C LYS A 87 -25.23 0.43 -14.84
N LYS A 88 -24.58 -0.69 -14.56
CA LYS A 88 -25.18 -1.88 -13.94
C LYS A 88 -25.86 -1.54 -12.60
N PHE A 89 -25.22 -0.71 -11.79
CA PHE A 89 -25.76 -0.23 -10.51
C PHE A 89 -26.66 1.00 -10.63
N LYS A 90 -26.91 1.50 -11.85
CA LYS A 90 -27.77 2.66 -12.14
C LYS A 90 -27.34 3.91 -11.35
N ILE A 91 -26.03 4.11 -11.24
CA ILE A 91 -25.47 5.29 -10.60
C ILE A 91 -25.85 6.52 -11.41
N SER A 92 -26.18 7.61 -10.72
CA SER A 92 -26.46 8.92 -11.32
C SER A 92 -25.60 10.03 -10.73
N HIS A 93 -25.10 9.83 -9.51
CA HIS A 93 -24.30 10.80 -8.77
C HIS A 93 -23.09 10.10 -8.19
N ILE A 94 -21.93 10.76 -8.27
CA ILE A 94 -20.67 10.26 -7.71
C ILE A 94 -20.09 11.32 -6.78
N LEU A 95 -19.87 10.93 -5.53
CA LEU A 95 -19.11 11.72 -4.57
C LEU A 95 -17.65 11.24 -4.60
N ASN A 96 -16.80 11.99 -5.27
CA ASN A 96 -15.37 11.70 -5.36
C ASN A 96 -14.65 12.33 -4.16
N VAL A 97 -14.16 11.50 -3.24
CA VAL A 97 -13.48 11.96 -2.02
C VAL A 97 -11.95 11.85 -2.07
N GLY A 98 -11.39 11.23 -3.10
CA GLY A 98 -9.95 11.01 -3.17
C GLY A 98 -9.18 12.24 -3.65
N TYR A 99 -7.98 12.39 -3.14
CA TYR A 99 -7.08 13.45 -3.56
C TYR A 99 -6.49 13.17 -4.96
N GLY A 100 -6.58 14.15 -5.86
CA GLY A 100 -5.97 14.07 -7.20
C GLY A 100 -6.66 13.10 -8.18
N ILE A 101 -7.85 12.60 -7.86
CA ILE A 101 -8.60 11.71 -8.74
C ILE A 101 -9.49 12.52 -9.69
N GLU A 102 -9.29 12.36 -10.99
CA GLU A 102 -10.14 12.96 -12.02
C GLU A 102 -11.49 12.25 -12.17
N ASN A 103 -12.52 13.01 -12.54
CA ASN A 103 -13.84 12.46 -12.81
C ASN A 103 -13.85 11.86 -14.23
N ALA A 104 -14.02 10.55 -14.35
CA ALA A 104 -13.86 9.83 -15.61
C ALA A 104 -14.96 10.13 -16.65
N PHE A 105 -16.18 10.41 -16.21
CA PHE A 105 -17.35 10.57 -17.08
C PHE A 105 -18.19 11.82 -16.71
N PRO A 106 -17.60 13.03 -16.74
CA PRO A 106 -18.22 14.25 -16.19
C PRO A 106 -19.50 14.67 -16.93
N ASP A 107 -19.65 14.27 -18.20
CA ASP A 107 -20.84 14.58 -19.01
C ASP A 107 -22.00 13.60 -18.78
N VAL A 108 -21.77 12.49 -18.07
CA VAL A 108 -22.77 11.43 -17.86
C VAL A 108 -23.33 11.43 -16.44
N PHE A 109 -22.46 11.62 -15.44
CA PHE A 109 -22.87 11.58 -14.02
C PHE A 109 -22.74 12.95 -13.38
N THR A 110 -23.54 13.21 -12.35
CA THR A 110 -23.39 14.41 -11.53
C THR A 110 -22.32 14.18 -10.47
N TYR A 111 -21.24 14.95 -10.52
CA TYR A 111 -20.14 14.82 -9.57
C TYR A 111 -20.21 15.85 -8.45
N LYS A 112 -19.78 15.42 -7.26
CA LYS A 112 -19.27 16.30 -6.21
C LYS A 112 -17.88 15.81 -5.83
N SER A 113 -16.87 16.67 -5.94
CA SER A 113 -15.51 16.33 -5.56
C SER A 113 -15.13 17.03 -4.25
N ILE A 114 -14.63 16.28 -3.28
CA ILE A 114 -14.09 16.78 -2.01
C ILE A 114 -12.73 16.12 -1.83
N SER A 115 -11.64 16.84 -2.08
CA SER A 115 -10.31 16.24 -1.96
C SER A 115 -9.94 16.00 -0.50
N ILE A 116 -9.85 14.72 -0.12
CA ILE A 116 -9.42 14.27 1.22
C ILE A 116 -8.14 13.46 1.04
N LEU A 117 -7.11 13.81 1.82
CA LEU A 117 -5.90 13.01 1.96
C LEU A 117 -6.12 11.98 3.07
N ASP A 118 -5.66 10.75 2.84
CA ASP A 118 -5.67 9.65 3.81
C ASP A 118 -4.22 9.26 4.18
N PRO A 119 -3.50 10.12 4.92
CA PRO A 119 -2.18 9.78 5.43
C PRO A 119 -2.29 8.81 6.63
N PRO A 120 -1.26 7.97 6.86
CA PRO A 120 -1.21 7.06 8.02
C PRO A 120 -1.07 7.78 9.38
#